data_AF-A0A0A8XP82-F1
#
_entry.id   AF-A0A0A8XP82-F1
#
_cell.length_a   1.000
_cell.length_b   1.000
_cell.length_c   1.000
_cell.angle_alpha   90.00
_cell.angle_beta   90.00
_cell.angle_gamma   90.00
#
_symmetry.space_group_name_H-M   'P 1'
#
loop_
_entity.id
_entity.type
_entity.pdbx_description
1 polymer ?
#
loop_
_entity_poly.entity_id
_entity_poly.type
_entity_poly.pdbx_seq_one_letter_code
_entity_poly.pdbx_strand_id
1 'polypeptide(L)'
;MEDIYRNPGPLQFEGPGAETKPISLCVEDRDYMGRIKQLQEYLEKVKSIVKPGCSQDVLKAALSAMASVTEMLTIMSSPSFTGQATI
;
A
#
# COMPACT_ATOMS: atom_id res chain seq x y z
N MET A 1 36.39 -3.26 -31.28
CA MET A 1 35.13 -3.95 -30.92
C MET A 1 34.16 -2.84 -30.58
N GLU A 2 33.28 -2.50 -31.51
CA GLU A 2 32.38 -1.36 -31.39
C GLU A 2 31.20 -1.75 -30.50
N ASP A 3 31.16 -1.24 -29.28
CA ASP A 3 29.96 -1.28 -28.44
C ASP A 3 28.91 -0.37 -29.10
N ILE A 4 28.09 -0.96 -29.98
CA ILE A 4 26.96 -0.26 -30.59
C ILE A 4 25.86 -0.14 -29.52
N TYR A 5 25.95 0.90 -28.69
CA TYR A 5 24.81 1.35 -27.91
C TYR A 5 23.73 1.86 -28.88
N ARG A 6 22.80 0.98 -29.26
CA ARG A 6 21.56 1.38 -29.91
C ARG A 6 20.64 1.89 -28.82
N ASN A 7 20.41 3.20 -28.82
CA ASN A 7 19.31 3.80 -28.09
C ASN A 7 18.03 3.01 -28.42
N PRO A 8 17.40 2.33 -27.44
CA PRO A 8 16.11 1.71 -27.69
C PRO A 8 15.17 2.80 -28.18
N GLY A 9 14.33 2.46 -29.17
CA GLY A 9 13.41 3.42 -29.78
C GLY A 9 12.55 4.14 -28.74
N PRO A 10 11.91 5.26 -29.11
CA PRO A 10 11.09 6.04 -28.20
C PRO A 10 10.09 5.17 -27.43
N LEU A 11 9.87 5.51 -26.15
CA LEU A 11 8.96 4.79 -25.26
C LEU A 11 7.59 4.66 -25.95
N GLN A 12 7.13 3.43 -26.16
CA GLN A 12 5.90 3.16 -26.90
C GLN A 12 4.69 3.40 -25.98
N PHE A 13 4.17 4.62 -26.00
CA PHE A 13 2.94 4.99 -25.29
C PHE A 13 1.65 4.64 -26.04
N GLU A 14 1.73 4.14 -27.28
CA GLU A 14 0.56 3.84 -28.12
C GLU A 14 0.72 2.49 -28.85
N GLY A 15 -0.39 1.76 -29.00
CA GLY A 15 -0.46 0.46 -29.66
C GLY A 15 -1.06 -0.65 -28.79
N PRO A 16 -1.30 -1.87 -29.32
CA PRO A 16 -1.97 -2.96 -28.61
C PRO A 16 -1.29 -3.41 -27.29
N GLY A 17 -0.02 -3.04 -27.10
CA GLY A 17 0.77 -3.32 -25.90
C GLY A 17 0.96 -2.13 -24.95
N ALA A 18 0.50 -0.92 -25.32
CA ALA A 18 0.71 0.29 -24.52
C ALA A 18 0.06 0.21 -23.13
N GLU A 19 -1.13 -0.39 -23.07
CA GLU A 19 -1.85 -0.64 -21.81
C GLU A 19 -1.50 -1.99 -21.17
N THR A 20 -0.67 -2.81 -21.83
CA THR A 20 -0.27 -4.10 -21.30
C THR A 20 0.85 -3.89 -20.29
N LYS A 21 0.47 -3.73 -19.01
CA LYS A 21 1.45 -3.74 -17.93
C LYS A 21 2.24 -5.06 -17.97
N PRO A 22 3.58 -5.04 -17.95
CA PRO A 22 4.38 -6.25 -17.84
C PRO A 22 3.96 -7.04 -16.58
N ILE A 23 3.92 -8.36 -16.70
CA ILE A 23 3.39 -9.28 -15.67
C ILE A 23 4.00 -9.00 -14.28
N SER A 24 5.27 -8.55 -14.20
CA SER A 24 5.89 -8.21 -12.92
C SER A 24 5.17 -7.08 -12.17
N LEU A 25 4.66 -6.06 -12.88
CA LEU A 25 3.88 -4.97 -12.28
C LEU A 25 2.48 -5.43 -11.85
N CYS A 26 1.90 -6.40 -12.57
CA CYS A 26 0.61 -6.99 -12.20
C CYS A 26 0.71 -7.91 -10.96
N VAL A 27 1.88 -8.52 -10.72
CA VAL A 27 2.14 -9.34 -9.53
C VAL A 27 2.22 -8.46 -8.27
N GLU A 28 2.81 -7.27 -8.38
CA GLU A 28 2.85 -6.27 -7.30
C GLU A 28 1.43 -5.76 -6.95
N ASP A 29 0.60 -5.42 -7.94
CA ASP A 29 -0.80 -5.02 -7.74
C ASP A 29 -1.64 -6.13 -7.06
N ARG A 30 -1.36 -7.41 -7.38
CA ARG A 30 -2.05 -8.57 -6.78
C ARG A 30 -1.72 -8.73 -5.30
N ASP A 31 -0.46 -8.55 -4.90
CA ASP A 31 -0.06 -8.58 -3.49
C ASP A 31 -0.64 -7.37 -2.74
N TYR A 32 -0.59 -6.18 -3.34
CA TYR A 32 -1.15 -4.97 -2.74
C TYR A 32 -2.64 -5.11 -2.41
N MET A 33 -3.46 -5.53 -3.38
CA MET A 33 -4.89 -5.73 -3.16
C MET A 33 -5.17 -6.90 -2.19
N GLY A 34 -4.34 -7.94 -2.18
CA GLY A 34 -4.41 -9.02 -1.20
C GLY A 34 -4.20 -8.54 0.22
N ARG A 35 -3.19 -7.69 0.43
CA ARG A 35 -2.87 -7.08 1.74
C ARG A 35 -3.98 -6.14 2.21
N ILE A 36 -4.59 -5.37 1.31
CA ILE A 36 -5.78 -4.55 1.64
C ILE A 36 -6.93 -5.43 2.13
N LYS A 37 -7.22 -6.53 1.43
CA LYS A 37 -8.28 -7.46 1.85
C LYS A 37 -8.00 -8.09 3.21
N GLN A 38 -6.76 -8.48 3.47
CA GLN A 38 -6.36 -9.04 4.75
C GLN A 38 -6.51 -8.02 5.89
N LEU A 39 -6.14 -6.76 5.65
CA LEU A 39 -6.37 -5.67 6.61
C LEU A 39 -7.86 -5.50 6.93
N GLN A 40 -8.72 -5.50 5.91
CA GLN A 40 -10.18 -5.43 6.09
C GLN A 40 -10.71 -6.61 6.91
N GLU A 41 -10.19 -7.82 6.69
CA GLU A 41 -10.58 -9.00 7.48
C GLU A 41 -10.24 -8.84 8.97
N TYR A 42 -9.08 -8.28 9.31
CA TYR A 42 -8.73 -8.00 10.70
C TYR A 42 -9.65 -6.95 11.34
N LEU A 43 -10.03 -5.91 10.61
CA LEU A 43 -10.97 -4.89 11.10
C LEU A 43 -12.34 -5.49 11.40
N GLU A 44 -12.85 -6.37 10.53
CA GLU A 44 -14.11 -7.08 10.78
C GLU A 44 -14.00 -8.04 11.97
N LYS A 45 -12.85 -8.72 12.17
CA LYS A 45 -12.60 -9.52 13.38
C LYS A 45 -12.65 -8.66 14.64
N VAL A 46 -11.97 -7.50 14.66
CA VAL A 46 -12.02 -6.56 15.80
C VAL A 46 -13.46 -6.15 16.08
N LYS A 47 -14.19 -5.69 15.06
CA LYS A 47 -15.61 -5.33 15.18
C LYS A 47 -16.49 -6.47 15.72
N SER A 48 -16.19 -7.71 15.34
CA SER A 48 -16.93 -8.88 15.83
C SER A 48 -16.70 -9.17 17.32
N ILE A 49 -15.53 -8.78 17.85
CA ILE A 49 -15.13 -8.94 19.26
C ILE A 49 -15.71 -7.82 20.12
N VAL A 50 -15.63 -6.56 19.67
CA VAL A 50 -16.22 -5.39 20.35
C VAL A 50 -17.69 -5.18 19.99
N LYS A 51 -18.50 -6.21 20.18
CA LYS A 51 -19.97 -6.12 20.08
C LYS A 51 -20.58 -5.53 21.36
N PRO A 52 -21.80 -4.94 21.29
CA PRO A 52 -22.54 -4.58 22.48
C PRO A 52 -22.65 -5.78 23.45
N GLY A 53 -22.26 -5.59 24.70
CA GLY A 53 -22.17 -6.66 25.70
C GLY A 53 -20.79 -7.28 25.89
N CYS A 54 -19.75 -6.83 25.17
CA CYS A 54 -18.37 -7.20 25.48
C CYS A 54 -17.89 -6.62 26.83
N SER A 55 -16.86 -7.24 27.42
CA SER A 55 -16.27 -6.76 28.68
C SER A 55 -15.58 -5.41 28.51
N GLN A 56 -15.58 -4.60 29.57
CA GLN A 56 -14.93 -3.28 29.58
C GLN A 56 -13.43 -3.35 29.26
N ASP A 57 -12.73 -4.37 29.75
CA ASP A 57 -11.30 -4.53 29.51
C ASP A 57 -10.99 -4.78 28.03
N VAL A 58 -11.79 -5.62 27.35
CA VAL A 58 -11.68 -5.85 25.90
C VAL A 58 -11.94 -4.57 25.11
N LEU A 59 -12.96 -3.80 25.48
CA LEU A 59 -13.26 -2.53 24.82
C LEU A 59 -12.12 -1.51 25.00
N LYS A 60 -11.58 -1.39 26.22
CA LYS A 60 -10.46 -0.49 26.53
C LYS A 60 -9.19 -0.89 25.78
N ALA A 61 -8.87 -2.18 25.74
CA ALA A 61 -7.72 -2.70 25.00
C ALA A 61 -7.86 -2.45 23.49
N ALA A 62 -9.03 -2.72 22.91
CA ALA A 62 -9.30 -2.50 21.50
C ALA A 62 -9.16 -1.01 21.11
N LEU A 63 -9.74 -0.11 21.91
CA LEU A 63 -9.62 1.34 21.68
C LEU A 63 -8.16 1.81 21.72
N SER A 64 -7.39 1.39 22.73
CA SER A 64 -5.99 1.77 22.87
C SER A 64 -5.14 1.25 21.70
N ALA A 65 -5.34 -0.01 21.30
CA ALA A 65 -4.59 -0.61 20.20
C ALA A 65 -4.90 0.07 18.85
N MET A 66 -6.18 0.33 18.57
CA MET A 66 -6.61 0.99 17.33
C MET A 66 -6.12 2.44 17.25
N ALA A 67 -6.09 3.16 18.37
CA ALA A 67 -5.52 4.51 18.45
C ALA A 67 -4.04 4.50 18.07
N SER A 68 -3.25 3.58 18.65
CA SER A 68 -1.82 3.43 18.36
C SER A 68 -1.56 3.09 16.89
N VAL A 69 -2.33 2.16 16.30
CA VAL A 69 -2.22 1.83 14.86
C VAL A 69 -2.50 3.05 13.99
N THR A 70 -3.53 3.83 14.32
CA THR A 70 -3.90 5.02 13.55
C THR A 70 -2.81 6.09 13.63
N GLU A 71 -2.23 6.30 14.80
CA GLU A 71 -1.14 7.26 15.01
C GLU A 71 0.10 6.89 14.19
N MET A 72 0.54 5.62 14.24
CA MET A 72 1.67 5.14 13.46
C MET A 72 1.45 5.34 11.95
N LEU A 73 0.27 4.96 11.45
CA LEU A 73 -0.07 5.14 10.03
C LEU A 73 -0.14 6.62 9.64
N THR A 74 -0.58 7.49 10.54
CA THR A 74 -0.60 8.95 10.33
C THR A 74 0.82 9.49 10.17
N ILE A 75 1.75 9.10 11.06
CA ILE A 75 3.16 9.47 10.98
C ILE A 75 3.77 9.00 9.65
N MET A 76 3.49 7.75 9.25
CA MET A 76 4.00 7.19 7.98
C MET A 76 3.37 7.83 6.74
N SER A 77 2.12 8.28 6.82
CA SER A 77 1.43 8.98 5.72
C SER A 77 1.85 10.44 5.57
N SER A 78 2.55 10.99 6.57
CA SER A 78 3.08 12.34 6.52
C SER A 78 4.19 12.41 5.46
N PRO A 79 4.15 13.35 4.51
CA PRO A 79 5.21 13.47 3.51
C PRO A 79 6.51 13.77 4.24
N SER A 80 7.45 12.82 4.21
CA SER A 80 8.83 13.10 4.62
C SER A 80 9.38 14.09 3.59
N PHE A 81 9.62 15.33 4.01
CA PHE A 81 10.25 16.36 3.18
C PHE A 81 11.65 15.88 2.78
N THR A 82 11.77 15.19 1.65
CA THR A 82 13.06 14.90 1.00
C THR A 82 13.41 16.10 0.14
N GLY A 83 14.53 16.74 0.50
CA GLY A 83 14.89 18.08 0.08
C GLY A 83 15.30 18.25 -1.39
N GLN A 84 15.27 19.52 -1.78
CA GLN A 84 16.16 20.21 -2.74
C GLN A 84 16.55 19.45 -4.01
N ALA A 85 15.83 19.75 -5.10
CA ALA A 85 16.47 19.87 -6.41
C ALA A 85 16.65 21.37 -6.70
N THR A 86 17.77 21.92 -6.25
CA THR A 86 18.30 23.17 -6.82
C THR A 86 18.87 22.83 -8.18
N ILE A 87 18.34 23.45 -9.23
CA ILE A 87 19.05 23.70 -10.49
C ILE A 87 19.08 25.21 -10.65
#